data_AF-A0A7V2WXJ3-F1
#
_entry.id   AF-A0A7V2WXJ3-F1
#
_cell.length_a   1.000
_cell.length_b   1.000
_cell.length_c   1.000
_cell.angle_alpha   90.00
_cell.angle_beta   90.00
_cell.angle_gamma   90.00
#
_symmetry.space_group_name_H-M   'P 1'
#
loop_
_entity.id
_entity.type
_entity.pdbx_description
1 polymer ?
#
loop_
_entity_poly.entity_id
_entity_poly.type
_entity_poly.pdbx_seq_one_letter_code
_entity_poly.pdbx_strand_id
1 'polypeptide(L)'
;LEAQRPIEDPVKRPGVGKRAVDICPNLIGGKNWQPTAFSPQTGLVYIPSNNLCMDMEDSEVEYRRGMFYLGKEFPTKEGPGGYLGELIAWDPVKGQKVWGVKEKWPFNGGVLATAGGLVFAGNFEGLFRAFDAETGELLWQKRLGSGIHAAPVTYEVDGRQYVAVTVGRSQTIPGFLGDVGRRMYRAAPQGGTLFAFALE
;
A
#
# COMPACT_ATOMS: atom_id res chain seq x y z
N LEU A 1 -19.22 20.12 9.58
CA LEU A 1 -18.08 19.40 10.20
C LEU A 1 -18.51 18.25 11.12
N GLU A 2 -19.71 18.25 11.71
CA GLU A 2 -20.20 17.09 12.50
C GLU A 2 -20.44 15.82 11.68
N ALA A 3 -20.78 15.94 10.39
CA ALA A 3 -21.07 14.80 9.50
C ALA A 3 -19.85 13.95 9.07
N GLN A 4 -18.64 14.23 9.56
CA GLN A 4 -17.43 13.44 9.27
C GLN A 4 -16.79 12.82 10.52
N ARG A 5 -17.47 12.85 11.68
CA ARG A 5 -16.98 12.13 12.85
C ARG A 5 -17.30 10.64 12.69
N PRO A 6 -16.33 9.73 12.95
CA PRO A 6 -16.61 8.31 13.00
C PRO A 6 -17.75 8.03 13.98
N ILE A 7 -18.72 7.21 13.56
CA ILE A 7 -19.77 6.68 14.44
C ILE A 7 -19.21 5.41 15.06
N GLU A 8 -19.18 5.37 16.39
CA GLU A 8 -18.73 4.17 17.09
C GLU A 8 -19.80 3.07 16.99
N ASP A 9 -19.37 1.87 16.63
CA ASP A 9 -20.17 0.65 16.76
C ASP A 9 -19.72 -0.12 18.03
N PRO A 10 -20.54 -0.14 19.11
CA PRO A 10 -20.21 -0.84 20.34
C PRO A 10 -19.97 -2.36 20.16
N VAL A 11 -20.54 -2.97 19.11
CA VAL A 11 -20.34 -4.38 18.77
C VAL A 11 -18.93 -4.61 18.23
N LYS A 12 -18.36 -3.62 17.53
CA LYS A 12 -17.00 -3.66 16.97
C LYS A 12 -15.91 -3.27 17.97
N ARG A 13 -16.26 -2.94 19.22
CA ARG A 13 -15.29 -2.66 20.29
C ARG A 13 -14.75 -3.97 20.88
N PRO A 14 -13.46 -4.33 20.69
CA PRO A 14 -12.87 -5.55 21.23
C PRO A 14 -12.63 -5.45 22.74
N GLY A 15 -12.48 -6.61 23.39
CA GLY A 15 -12.13 -6.73 24.81
C GLY A 15 -11.68 -8.17 25.14
N VAL A 16 -11.28 -8.41 26.38
CA VAL A 16 -10.85 -9.74 26.83
C VAL A 16 -12.07 -10.68 26.81
N GLY A 17 -11.98 -11.78 26.06
CA GLY A 17 -13.12 -12.68 25.83
C GLY A 17 -14.23 -12.08 24.95
N LYS A 18 -13.98 -10.91 24.34
CA LYS A 18 -14.93 -10.21 23.45
C LYS A 18 -14.25 -9.91 22.11
N ARG A 19 -14.39 -10.85 21.18
CA ARG A 19 -13.89 -10.69 19.80
C ARG A 19 -14.78 -9.77 18.97
N ALA A 20 -14.16 -8.74 18.40
CA ALA A 20 -14.77 -7.94 17.34
C ALA A 20 -14.42 -8.57 15.98
N VAL A 21 -15.44 -8.81 15.16
CA VAL A 21 -15.28 -9.51 13.87
C VAL A 21 -15.45 -8.55 12.69
N ASP A 22 -14.83 -8.87 11.56
CA ASP A 22 -14.98 -8.17 10.27
C ASP A 22 -14.75 -6.66 10.36
N ILE A 23 -13.64 -6.28 10.99
CA ILE A 23 -13.16 -4.90 11.07
C ILE A 23 -12.38 -4.60 9.79
N CYS A 24 -12.77 -3.53 9.09
CA CYS A 24 -12.06 -3.03 7.92
C CYS A 24 -11.82 -1.51 8.08
N PRO A 25 -10.59 -1.01 7.82
CA PRO A 25 -9.39 -1.78 7.44
C PRO A 25 -8.80 -2.55 8.62
N ASN A 26 -7.86 -3.47 8.36
CA ASN A 26 -7.07 -4.12 9.40
C ASN A 26 -6.02 -3.17 10.01
N LEU A 27 -5.17 -3.71 10.90
CA LEU A 27 -4.19 -2.95 11.70
C LEU A 27 -3.19 -2.10 10.90
N ILE A 28 -2.91 -2.44 9.64
CA ILE A 28 -2.03 -1.66 8.77
C ILE A 28 -2.77 -0.50 8.07
N GLY A 29 -4.09 -0.41 8.24
CA GLY A 29 -4.94 0.60 7.63
C GLY A 29 -5.16 0.41 6.12
N GLY A 30 -6.16 1.13 5.60
CA GLY A 30 -6.43 1.19 4.16
C GLY A 30 -5.35 1.94 3.38
N LYS A 31 -4.45 2.63 4.08
CA LYS A 31 -3.30 3.37 3.58
C LYS A 31 -2.28 3.47 4.71
N ASN A 32 -0.99 3.28 4.42
CA ASN A 32 0.08 3.37 5.42
C ASN A 32 1.23 4.29 4.94
N TRP A 33 2.49 4.00 5.30
CA TRP A 33 3.67 4.86 5.02
C TRP A 33 3.88 5.16 3.54
N GLN A 34 3.38 4.32 2.61
CA GLN A 34 3.64 4.47 1.18
C GLN A 34 3.18 5.85 0.67
N PRO A 35 4.07 6.78 0.26
CA PRO A 35 3.64 8.14 -0.04
C PRO A 35 2.75 8.21 -1.30
N THR A 36 1.79 9.13 -1.26
CA THR A 36 0.90 9.47 -2.40
C THR A 36 1.56 10.50 -3.29
N ALA A 37 1.18 10.57 -4.56
CA ALA A 37 1.56 11.65 -5.46
C ALA A 37 0.35 12.51 -5.82
N PHE A 38 0.58 13.79 -6.14
CA PHE A 38 -0.43 14.71 -6.67
C PHE A 38 0.05 15.24 -8.02
N SER A 39 -0.85 15.33 -9.00
CA SER A 39 -0.57 15.99 -10.28
C SER A 39 -1.38 17.29 -10.37
N PRO A 40 -0.73 18.46 -10.42
CA PRO A 40 -1.40 19.72 -10.68
C PRO A 40 -2.08 19.79 -12.05
N GLN A 41 -1.63 19.01 -13.03
CA GLN A 41 -2.18 19.00 -14.38
C GLN A 41 -3.55 18.33 -14.42
N THR A 42 -3.70 17.19 -13.75
CA THR A 42 -4.97 16.44 -13.70
C THR A 42 -5.84 16.84 -12.51
N GLY A 43 -5.25 17.46 -11.49
CA GLY A 43 -5.90 17.73 -10.21
C GLY A 43 -6.12 16.49 -9.34
N LEU A 44 -5.52 15.35 -9.68
CA LEU A 44 -5.75 14.06 -9.02
C LEU A 44 -4.66 13.72 -8.00
N VAL A 45 -5.07 13.00 -6.95
CA VAL A 45 -4.17 12.35 -5.97
C VAL A 45 -4.11 10.86 -6.25
N TYR A 46 -2.90 10.31 -6.36
CA TYR A 46 -2.64 8.88 -6.59
C TYR A 46 -2.27 8.19 -5.29
N ILE A 47 -3.12 7.25 -4.87
CA ILE A 47 -3.13 6.66 -3.53
C ILE A 47 -2.89 5.14 -3.63
N PRO A 48 -1.71 4.64 -3.22
CA PRO A 48 -1.48 3.22 -3.05
C PRO A 48 -2.16 2.72 -1.76
N SER A 49 -3.27 2.00 -1.90
CA SER A 49 -4.13 1.55 -0.80
C SER A 49 -3.98 0.05 -0.51
N ASN A 50 -4.44 -0.36 0.67
CA ASN A 50 -4.54 -1.74 1.10
C ASN A 50 -6.02 -2.12 1.28
N ASN A 51 -6.39 -3.32 0.85
CA ASN A 51 -7.72 -3.89 1.01
C ASN A 51 -7.64 -5.15 1.88
N LEU A 52 -7.53 -4.92 3.19
CA LEU A 52 -7.44 -5.97 4.21
C LEU A 52 -8.36 -5.64 5.37
N CYS A 53 -8.91 -6.70 5.97
CA CYS A 53 -9.75 -6.65 7.15
C CYS A 53 -9.16 -7.57 8.25
N MET A 54 -9.76 -7.58 9.42
CA MET A 54 -9.34 -8.47 10.51
C MET A 54 -10.48 -8.73 11.48
N ASP A 55 -10.32 -9.78 12.28
CA ASP A 55 -10.95 -9.79 13.60
C ASP A 55 -9.96 -9.24 14.63
N MET A 56 -10.44 -8.80 15.79
CA MET A 56 -9.60 -8.30 16.86
C MET A 56 -10.14 -8.72 18.22
N GLU A 57 -9.25 -9.14 19.11
CA GLU A 57 -9.57 -9.46 20.49
C GLU A 57 -8.42 -9.03 21.40
N ASP A 58 -8.73 -8.65 22.63
CA ASP A 58 -7.73 -8.23 23.60
C ASP A 58 -7.16 -9.44 24.32
N SER A 59 -5.84 -9.44 24.50
CA SER A 59 -5.13 -10.44 25.29
C SER A 59 -4.43 -9.76 26.46
N GLU A 60 -4.46 -10.42 27.62
CA GLU A 60 -3.72 -9.95 28.79
C GLU A 60 -2.22 -10.17 28.56
N VAL A 61 -1.44 -9.11 28.76
CA VAL A 61 0.02 -9.13 28.61
C VAL A 61 0.66 -8.37 29.77
N GLU A 62 1.78 -8.90 30.25
CA GLU A 62 2.62 -8.22 31.24
C GLU A 62 3.70 -7.38 30.54
N TYR A 63 3.88 -6.14 30.99
CA TYR A 63 4.99 -5.33 30.51
C TYR A 63 6.32 -5.92 30.97
N ARG A 64 7.22 -6.18 30.02
CA ARG A 64 8.62 -6.54 30.27
C ARG A 64 9.50 -5.70 29.35
N ARG A 65 10.45 -4.98 29.93
CA ARG A 65 11.37 -4.11 29.17
C ARG A 65 12.05 -4.90 28.05
N GLY A 66 11.93 -4.40 26.82
CA GLY A 66 12.53 -5.02 25.62
C GLY A 66 11.67 -6.08 24.92
N MET A 67 10.53 -6.46 25.50
CA MET A 67 9.59 -7.40 24.88
C MET A 67 8.44 -6.67 24.17
N PHE A 68 7.81 -7.35 23.22
CA PHE A 68 6.58 -6.86 22.61
C PHE A 68 5.46 -6.70 23.66
N TYR A 69 4.70 -5.62 23.54
CA TYR A 69 3.58 -5.28 24.43
C TYR A 69 2.35 -4.89 23.59
N LEU A 70 1.86 -5.84 22.78
CA LEU A 70 0.75 -5.61 21.86
C LEU A 70 -0.61 -5.81 22.54
N GLY A 71 -0.78 -6.90 23.31
CA GLY A 71 -2.03 -7.19 24.04
C GLY A 71 -3.25 -7.40 23.14
N LYS A 72 -3.05 -7.85 21.89
CA LYS A 72 -4.12 -8.07 20.92
C LYS A 72 -3.83 -9.29 20.06
N GLU A 73 -4.87 -10.03 19.75
CA GLU A 73 -4.93 -11.01 18.66
C GLU A 73 -5.67 -10.37 17.49
N PHE A 74 -5.11 -10.46 16.27
CA PHE A 74 -5.63 -9.76 15.09
C PHE A 74 -5.53 -10.58 13.80
N PRO A 75 -6.23 -11.73 13.69
CA PRO A 75 -6.17 -12.55 12.48
C PRO A 75 -6.60 -11.73 11.25
N THR A 76 -5.69 -11.60 10.28
CA THR A 76 -5.94 -10.86 9.05
C THR A 76 -6.86 -11.63 8.12
N LYS A 77 -7.82 -10.91 7.53
CA LYS A 77 -8.75 -11.36 6.49
C LYS A 77 -8.50 -10.56 5.21
N GLU A 78 -8.75 -11.21 4.07
CA GLU A 78 -8.77 -10.51 2.79
C GLU A 78 -9.95 -9.53 2.75
N GLY A 79 -9.74 -8.35 2.16
CA GLY A 79 -10.83 -7.41 1.93
C GLY A 79 -11.80 -7.89 0.83
N PRO A 80 -12.98 -7.26 0.71
CA PRO A 80 -13.97 -7.65 -0.28
C PRO A 80 -13.49 -7.41 -1.72
N GLY A 81 -14.02 -8.19 -2.66
CA GLY A 81 -13.83 -7.95 -4.10
C GLY A 81 -12.62 -8.64 -4.74
N GLY A 82 -11.88 -9.48 -4.01
CA GLY A 82 -10.87 -10.38 -4.57
C GLY A 82 -9.53 -9.72 -4.93
N TYR A 83 -9.18 -8.62 -4.26
CA TYR A 83 -7.90 -7.92 -4.40
C TYR A 83 -7.43 -7.44 -3.04
N LEU A 84 -6.11 -7.29 -2.85
CA LEU A 84 -5.53 -6.94 -1.54
C LEU A 84 -4.89 -5.55 -1.50
N GLY A 85 -4.73 -4.90 -2.65
CA GLY A 85 -4.33 -3.50 -2.74
C GLY A 85 -4.92 -2.84 -3.98
N GLU A 86 -4.93 -1.52 -4.03
CA GLU A 86 -5.39 -0.77 -5.21
C GLU A 86 -4.56 0.50 -5.34
N LEU A 87 -4.07 0.81 -6.54
CA LEU A 87 -3.62 2.16 -6.86
C LEU A 87 -4.84 2.96 -7.30
N ILE A 88 -5.27 3.90 -6.47
CA ILE A 88 -6.47 4.70 -6.68
C ILE A 88 -6.07 6.09 -7.19
N ALA A 89 -6.70 6.58 -8.24
CA ALA A 89 -6.74 8.02 -8.51
C ALA A 89 -8.00 8.63 -7.91
N TRP A 90 -7.81 9.68 -7.14
CA TRP A 90 -8.83 10.36 -6.37
C TRP A 90 -8.93 11.81 -6.77
N ASP A 91 -10.15 12.29 -7.02
CA ASP A 91 -10.46 13.72 -7.16
C ASP A 91 -10.69 14.29 -5.75
N PRO A 92 -9.75 15.09 -5.21
CA PRO A 92 -9.86 15.61 -3.85
C PRO A 92 -10.93 16.69 -3.70
N VAL A 93 -11.35 17.32 -4.80
CA VAL A 93 -12.38 18.38 -4.79
C VAL A 93 -13.77 17.75 -4.80
N LYS A 94 -14.00 16.77 -5.67
CA LYS A 94 -15.28 16.03 -5.73
C LYS A 94 -15.41 14.97 -4.65
N GLY A 95 -14.30 14.53 -4.06
CA GLY A 95 -14.29 13.47 -3.06
C GLY A 95 -14.71 12.12 -3.64
N GLN A 96 -14.20 11.77 -4.82
CA GLN A 96 -14.55 10.51 -5.48
C GLN A 96 -13.38 9.86 -6.22
N LYS A 97 -13.46 8.53 -6.38
CA LYS A 97 -12.53 7.76 -7.20
C LYS A 97 -12.76 8.06 -8.67
N VAL A 98 -11.69 8.35 -9.40
CA VAL A 98 -11.70 8.51 -10.87
C VAL A 98 -11.42 7.18 -11.55
N TRP A 99 -10.32 6.53 -11.16
CA TRP A 99 -9.96 5.18 -11.62
C TRP A 99 -9.22 4.42 -10.52
N GLY A 100 -9.06 3.11 -10.73
CA GLY A 100 -8.30 2.27 -9.81
C GLY A 100 -7.71 1.04 -10.48
N VAL A 101 -6.46 0.71 -10.12
CA VAL A 101 -5.74 -0.48 -10.58
C VAL A 101 -5.63 -1.44 -9.40
N LYS A 102 -6.38 -2.54 -9.46
CA LYS A 102 -6.39 -3.57 -8.41
C LYS A 102 -5.12 -4.40 -8.44
N GLU A 103 -4.61 -4.72 -7.26
CA GLU A 103 -3.43 -5.52 -7.04
C GLU A 103 -3.74 -6.80 -6.27
N LYS A 104 -3.03 -7.85 -6.66
CA LYS A 104 -3.09 -9.14 -5.98
C LYS A 104 -2.58 -9.05 -4.54
N TRP A 105 -1.65 -8.15 -4.25
CA TRP A 105 -1.02 -8.02 -2.94
C TRP A 105 -1.19 -6.60 -2.37
N PRO A 106 -1.25 -6.46 -1.02
CA PRO A 106 -1.17 -5.17 -0.37
C PRO A 106 0.27 -4.63 -0.40
N PHE A 107 0.48 -3.42 0.13
CA PHE A 107 1.81 -2.82 0.31
C PHE A 107 2.60 -2.60 -0.98
N ASN A 108 1.95 -1.93 -1.91
CA ASN A 108 2.66 -1.31 -3.00
C ASN A 108 3.57 -0.20 -2.45
N GLY A 109 4.64 0.09 -3.18
CA GLY A 109 5.51 1.21 -2.86
C GLY A 109 4.77 2.55 -2.91
N GLY A 110 5.50 3.61 -2.63
CA GLY A 110 5.00 4.95 -2.93
C GLY A 110 4.85 5.17 -4.42
N VAL A 111 4.28 6.32 -4.78
CA VAL A 111 3.96 6.67 -6.16
C VAL A 111 4.66 7.97 -6.54
N LEU A 112 5.05 8.11 -7.81
CA LEU A 112 5.61 9.32 -8.39
C LEU A 112 4.75 9.76 -9.58
N ALA A 113 4.23 10.99 -9.55
CA ALA A 113 3.60 11.61 -10.71
C ALA A 113 4.58 12.57 -11.39
N THR A 114 4.58 12.63 -12.72
CA THR A 114 5.49 13.47 -13.50
C THR A 114 4.70 14.39 -14.45
N ALA A 115 5.33 15.47 -14.88
CA ALA A 115 4.72 16.44 -15.79
C ALA A 115 4.47 15.89 -17.21
N GLY A 116 4.99 14.71 -17.55
CA GLY A 116 4.72 14.02 -18.81
C GLY A 116 3.43 13.20 -18.82
N GLY A 117 2.54 13.37 -17.83
CA GLY A 117 1.29 12.61 -17.75
C GLY A 117 1.47 11.17 -17.28
N LEU A 118 2.57 10.86 -16.57
CA LEU A 118 2.88 9.50 -16.11
C LEU A 118 2.84 9.38 -14.59
N VAL A 119 2.33 8.24 -14.13
CA VAL A 119 2.34 7.80 -12.73
C VAL A 119 3.18 6.53 -12.61
N PHE A 120 4.30 6.62 -11.89
CA PHE A 120 5.18 5.49 -11.64
C PHE A 120 4.88 4.85 -10.28
N ALA A 121 4.74 3.53 -10.26
CA ALA A 121 4.54 2.77 -9.03
C ALA A 121 5.20 1.39 -9.12
N GLY A 122 5.62 0.87 -7.97
CA GLY A 122 6.09 -0.49 -7.83
C GLY A 122 5.15 -1.33 -6.98
N ASN A 123 5.04 -2.62 -7.27
CA ASN A 123 4.21 -3.55 -6.50
C ASN A 123 5.03 -4.58 -5.71
N PHE A 124 4.32 -5.33 -4.87
CA PHE A 124 4.92 -6.33 -3.98
C PHE A 124 5.60 -7.51 -4.72
N GLU A 125 5.20 -7.83 -5.95
CA GLU A 125 5.82 -8.87 -6.79
C GLU A 125 7.00 -8.34 -7.64
N GLY A 126 7.35 -7.07 -7.49
CA GLY A 126 8.52 -6.48 -8.14
C GLY A 126 8.29 -5.97 -9.55
N LEU A 127 7.03 -5.72 -9.93
CA LEU A 127 6.72 -5.01 -11.16
C LEU A 127 6.84 -3.51 -10.91
N PHE A 128 7.78 -2.87 -11.59
CA PHE A 128 7.85 -1.42 -11.70
C PHE A 128 7.11 -0.97 -12.95
N ARG A 129 6.17 -0.04 -12.82
CA ARG A 129 5.21 0.28 -13.87
C ARG A 129 5.03 1.78 -14.03
N ALA A 130 4.67 2.17 -15.24
CA ALA A 130 4.22 3.51 -15.57
C ALA A 130 2.78 3.44 -16.09
N PHE A 131 1.92 4.27 -15.54
CA PHE A 131 0.53 4.39 -15.93
C PHE A 131 0.26 5.76 -16.53
N ASP A 132 -0.70 5.82 -17.42
CA ASP A 132 -1.32 7.08 -17.83
C ASP A 132 -2.00 7.75 -16.63
N ALA A 133 -1.71 9.03 -16.41
CA ALA A 133 -2.14 9.77 -15.23
C ALA A 133 -3.64 10.05 -15.16
N GLU A 134 -4.33 10.09 -16.31
CA GLU A 134 -5.76 10.43 -16.40
C GLU A 134 -6.64 9.20 -16.37
N THR A 135 -6.18 8.10 -16.97
CA THR A 135 -6.98 6.89 -17.22
C THR A 135 -6.57 5.70 -16.35
N GLY A 136 -5.32 5.68 -15.86
CA GLY A 136 -4.74 4.53 -15.18
C GLY A 136 -4.34 3.39 -16.13
N GLU A 137 -4.31 3.63 -17.44
CA GLU A 137 -3.84 2.64 -18.43
C GLU A 137 -2.38 2.27 -18.17
N LEU A 138 -2.06 0.98 -18.22
CA LEU A 138 -0.68 0.52 -18.10
C LEU A 138 0.08 0.77 -19.41
N LEU A 139 1.02 1.71 -19.39
CA LEU A 139 1.81 2.08 -20.57
C LEU A 139 3.13 1.32 -20.65
N TRP A 140 3.72 1.01 -19.49
CA TRP A 140 5.00 0.31 -19.43
C TRP A 140 5.16 -0.48 -18.12
N GLN A 141 5.88 -1.60 -18.18
CA GLN A 141 6.29 -2.33 -16.98
C GLN A 141 7.60 -3.09 -17.16
N LYS A 142 8.29 -3.31 -16.03
CA LYS A 142 9.45 -4.20 -15.94
C LYS A 142 9.52 -4.90 -14.59
N ARG A 143 9.91 -6.17 -14.59
CA ARG A 143 10.14 -6.96 -13.37
C ARG A 143 11.57 -6.76 -12.86
N LEU A 144 11.72 -6.37 -11.59
CA LEU A 144 13.00 -5.99 -10.97
C LEU A 144 13.52 -6.98 -9.93
N GLY A 145 12.95 -8.19 -9.88
CA GLY A 145 13.52 -9.33 -9.17
C GLY A 145 13.20 -9.42 -7.67
N SER A 146 12.68 -8.38 -7.01
CA SER A 146 12.12 -8.43 -5.65
C SER A 146 11.00 -7.40 -5.49
N GLY A 147 10.22 -7.46 -4.41
CA GLY A 147 9.12 -6.54 -4.15
C GLY A 147 9.57 -5.09 -4.04
N ILE A 148 8.75 -4.16 -4.51
CA ILE A 148 9.05 -2.73 -4.48
C ILE A 148 8.17 -2.06 -3.44
N HIS A 149 8.83 -1.47 -2.44
CA HIS A 149 8.19 -0.91 -1.25
C HIS A 149 8.46 0.59 -1.06
N ALA A 150 9.41 1.13 -1.83
CA ALA A 150 9.76 2.54 -1.83
C ALA A 150 8.97 3.30 -2.90
N ALA A 151 8.89 4.62 -2.72
CA ALA A 151 8.46 5.51 -3.79
C ALA A 151 9.57 5.65 -4.84
N PRO A 152 9.23 5.70 -6.13
CA PRO A 152 10.18 6.15 -7.14
C PRO A 152 10.54 7.62 -6.95
N VAL A 153 11.72 8.00 -7.43
CA VAL A 153 12.16 9.40 -7.54
C VAL A 153 12.60 9.69 -8.96
N THR A 154 12.58 10.95 -9.35
CA THR A 154 13.13 11.39 -10.65
C THR A 154 14.10 12.54 -10.46
N TYR A 155 15.12 12.60 -11.31
CA TYR A 155 16.18 13.61 -11.31
C TYR A 155 16.73 13.77 -12.72
N GLU A 156 17.55 14.79 -12.94
CA GLU A 156 18.20 15.06 -14.22
C GLU A 156 19.72 15.08 -14.06
N VAL A 157 20.44 14.52 -15.04
CA VAL A 157 21.90 14.62 -15.17
C VAL A 157 22.22 14.94 -16.62
N ASP A 158 22.97 16.02 -16.86
CA ASP A 158 23.41 16.45 -18.20
C ASP A 158 22.25 16.53 -19.23
N GLY A 159 21.09 17.07 -18.81
CA GLY A 159 19.92 17.22 -19.68
C GLY A 159 19.12 15.93 -19.89
N ARG A 160 19.49 14.81 -19.27
CA ARG A 160 18.78 13.53 -19.35
C ARG A 160 18.04 13.24 -18.05
N GLN A 161 16.73 13.02 -18.16
CA GLN A 161 15.89 12.63 -17.04
C GLN A 161 16.07 11.15 -16.70
N TYR A 162 16.17 10.86 -15.41
CA TYR A 162 16.21 9.52 -14.84
C TYR A 162 15.04 9.31 -13.88
N VAL A 163 14.55 8.07 -13.82
CA VAL A 163 13.61 7.60 -12.79
C VAL A 163 14.28 6.47 -12.04
N ALA A 164 14.41 6.59 -10.72
CA ALA A 164 15.06 5.59 -9.88
C ALA A 164 14.13 5.04 -8.80
N VAL A 165 14.33 3.77 -8.45
CA VAL A 165 13.55 3.08 -7.42
C VAL A 165 14.40 2.02 -6.72
N THR A 166 14.28 1.95 -5.39
CA THR A 166 14.88 0.88 -4.59
C THR A 166 13.96 -0.34 -4.55
N VAL A 167 14.55 -1.51 -4.74
CA VAL A 167 13.87 -2.80 -4.87
C VAL A 167 14.34 -3.72 -3.75
N GLY A 168 13.38 -4.27 -3.02
CA GLY A 168 13.61 -5.09 -1.84
C GLY A 168 12.31 -5.26 -1.05
N ARG A 169 11.80 -6.49 -1.00
CA ARG A 169 10.55 -6.80 -0.28
C ARG A 169 10.71 -6.56 1.22
N SER A 170 9.74 -5.88 1.83
CA SER A 170 9.67 -5.68 3.29
C SER A 170 9.58 -6.99 4.06
N GLN A 171 10.39 -7.14 5.11
CA GLN A 171 10.37 -8.32 5.98
C GLN A 171 9.36 -8.21 7.12
N THR A 172 9.13 -7.02 7.65
CA THR A 172 8.46 -6.86 8.95
C THR A 172 6.96 -7.06 8.86
N ILE A 173 6.32 -6.45 7.87
CA ILE A 173 4.85 -6.36 7.87
C ILE A 173 4.15 -7.66 7.49
N PRO A 174 4.62 -8.44 6.50
CA PRO A 174 4.02 -9.74 6.24
C PRO A 174 4.02 -10.65 7.49
N GLY A 175 4.94 -10.46 8.44
CA GLY A 175 4.97 -11.20 9.71
C GLY A 175 3.71 -11.00 10.58
N PHE A 176 3.02 -9.87 10.45
CA PHE A 176 1.79 -9.56 11.22
C PHE A 176 0.51 -10.06 10.55
N LEU A 177 0.58 -10.64 9.36
CA LEU A 177 -0.60 -10.92 8.52
C LEU A 177 -0.94 -12.41 8.43
N GLY A 178 -0.39 -13.24 9.33
CA GLY A 178 -0.64 -14.68 9.37
C GLY A 178 -0.49 -15.32 7.99
N ASP A 179 -1.55 -15.97 7.51
CA ASP A 179 -1.56 -16.75 6.27
C ASP A 179 -1.41 -15.90 5.01
N VAL A 180 -1.97 -14.70 5.01
CA VAL A 180 -1.74 -13.70 3.95
C VAL A 180 -0.23 -13.40 3.89
N GLY A 181 0.37 -13.14 5.05
CA GLY A 181 1.80 -12.92 5.21
C GLY A 181 2.68 -14.07 4.71
N ARG A 182 2.33 -15.31 5.09
CA ARG A 182 3.03 -16.53 4.64
C ARG A 182 2.99 -16.67 3.11
N ARG A 183 1.86 -16.37 2.48
CA ARG A 183 1.76 -16.38 1.01
C ARG A 183 2.54 -15.24 0.36
N MET A 184 2.52 -14.04 0.96
CA MET A 184 3.34 -12.90 0.53
C MET A 184 4.84 -13.26 0.52
N TYR A 185 5.36 -13.87 1.59
CA TYR A 185 6.77 -14.30 1.64
C TYR A 185 7.16 -15.23 0.49
N ARG A 186 6.25 -16.10 0.02
CA ARG A 186 6.48 -17.00 -1.12
C ARG A 186 6.37 -16.30 -2.47
N ALA A 187 5.60 -15.22 -2.55
CA ALA A 187 5.30 -14.53 -3.80
C ALA A 187 6.44 -13.65 -4.31
N ALA A 188 7.32 -13.17 -3.43
CA ALA A 188 8.44 -12.32 -3.82
C ALA A 188 9.70 -12.65 -3.00
N PRO A 189 10.86 -12.83 -3.66
CA PRO A 189 12.11 -13.11 -2.98
C PRO A 189 12.59 -11.88 -2.21
N GLN A 190 13.54 -12.08 -1.31
CA GLN A 190 14.28 -10.97 -0.69
C GLN A 190 15.18 -10.29 -1.74
N GLY A 191 15.59 -9.05 -1.46
CA GLY A 191 16.45 -8.30 -2.36
C GLY A 191 16.85 -6.95 -1.76
N GLY A 192 17.74 -6.25 -2.45
CA GLY A 192 18.24 -4.94 -2.05
C GLY A 192 19.06 -4.32 -3.16
N THR A 193 18.40 -3.63 -4.09
CA THR A 193 19.04 -3.06 -5.29
C THR A 193 18.41 -1.71 -5.62
N LEU A 194 19.20 -0.78 -6.17
CA LEU A 194 18.69 0.44 -6.80
C LEU A 194 18.70 0.24 -8.31
N PHE A 195 17.58 0.56 -8.97
CA PHE A 195 17.51 0.65 -10.44
C PHE A 195 17.28 2.11 -10.84
N ALA A 196 17.90 2.53 -11.94
CA ALA A 196 17.66 3.82 -12.60
C ALA A 196 17.34 3.59 -14.08
N PHE A 197 16.34 4.31 -14.59
CA PHE A 197 15.81 4.21 -15.95
C PHE A 197 15.89 5.57 -16.63
N ALA A 198 16.25 5.58 -17.91
CA ALA A 198 16.17 6.75 -18.79
C ALA A 198 15.80 6.27 -20.20
N LEU A 199 15.21 7.16 -21.00
CA LEU A 199 15.03 6.91 -22.44
C LEU A 199 16.37 6.93 -23.15
N GLU A 200 16.53 6.10 -24.19
CA GLU A 200 17.75 6.01 -25.02
C GLU A 200 18.09 7.32 -25.73
#